data_AF-A0A401RLL6-F1
#
_entry.id   AF-A0A401RLL6-F1
#
_cell.length_a   1.000
_cell.length_b   1.000
_cell.length_c   1.000
_cell.angle_alpha   90.00
_cell.angle_beta   90.00
_cell.angle_gamma   90.00
#
_symmetry.space_group_name_H-M   'P 1'
#
loop_
_entity.id
_entity.type
_entity.pdbx_description
1 polymer ?
#
loop_
_entity_poly.entity_id
_entity_poly.type
_entity_poly.pdbx_seq_one_letter_code
_entity_poly.pdbx_strand_id
1 'polypeptide(L)'
;MGRGLGPLGWCRTGGVNGTVQYPKGFLKEVAEIIRERGGLYISDEVQTGFGRLGSHYWGFQSHGVVPDIVTMAKGIGNGFPMGAVVTTPGE
;
A
#
# COMPACT_ATOMS: atom_id res chain seq x y z
N MET A 1 -5.49 -5.75 21.54
CA MET A 1 -5.76 -7.17 21.20
C MET A 1 -5.24 -7.37 19.79
N GLY A 2 -3.98 -7.83 19.64
CA GLY A 2 -3.29 -7.83 18.34
C GLY A 2 -4.07 -8.62 17.27
N ARG A 3 -4.32 -7.98 16.12
CA ARG A 3 -4.89 -8.67 14.95
C ARG A 3 -3.97 -9.86 14.64
N GLY A 4 -4.47 -11.07 14.83
CA GLY A 4 -3.69 -12.30 14.65
C GLY A 4 -3.18 -12.45 13.20
N LEU A 5 -2.29 -13.42 13.00
CA LEU A 5 -1.74 -13.83 11.70
C LEU A 5 -2.83 -14.39 10.77
N GLY A 6 -3.74 -13.54 10.28
CA GLY A 6 -4.65 -13.83 9.19
C GLY A 6 -3.96 -13.74 7.83
N PRO A 7 -4.68 -13.99 6.72
CA PRO A 7 -4.09 -13.95 5.38
C PRO A 7 -3.48 -12.58 5.07
N LEU A 8 -2.23 -12.56 4.61
CA LEU A 8 -1.54 -11.34 4.18
C LEU A 8 -2.03 -10.92 2.80
N GLY A 9 -2.56 -9.71 2.70
CA GLY A 9 -2.88 -9.09 1.43
C GLY A 9 -1.80 -8.09 1.02
N TRP A 10 -1.02 -8.44 0.01
CA TRP A 10 -0.01 -7.54 -0.55
C TRP A 10 -0.53 -6.89 -1.82
N CYS A 11 -0.69 -5.58 -1.82
CA CYS A 11 -1.15 -4.84 -2.98
C CYS A 11 -0.13 -3.82 -3.47
N ARG A 12 0.17 -3.89 -4.76
CA ARG A 12 0.95 -2.89 -5.50
C ARG A 12 0.05 -2.19 -6.49
N THR A 13 -0.16 -0.89 -6.31
CA THR A 13 -0.79 -0.01 -7.30
C THR A 13 0.24 0.35 -8.35
N GLY A 14 0.14 -0.12 -9.60
CA GLY A 14 1.09 0.21 -10.67
C GLY A 14 2.54 -0.29 -10.41
N GLY A 15 3.19 -0.82 -11.44
CA GLY A 15 4.47 -1.50 -11.24
C GLY A 15 5.29 -1.68 -12.51
N VAL A 16 6.43 -2.36 -12.34
CA VAL A 16 7.30 -2.85 -13.41
C VAL A 16 6.59 -3.77 -14.42
N ASN A 17 5.43 -4.33 -14.06
CA ASN A 17 4.58 -5.13 -14.93
C ASN A 17 3.55 -4.28 -15.69
N GLY A 18 3.99 -3.19 -16.32
CA GLY A 18 3.16 -2.41 -17.26
C GLY A 18 2.22 -1.37 -16.63
N THR A 19 2.51 -0.89 -15.41
CA THR A 19 1.77 0.22 -14.77
C THR A 19 0.25 0.04 -14.81
N VAL A 20 -0.22 -1.17 -14.50
CA VAL A 20 -1.65 -1.51 -14.53
C VAL A 20 -2.39 -0.73 -13.44
N GLN A 21 -3.45 -0.02 -13.85
CA GLN A 21 -4.40 0.62 -12.95
C GLN A 21 -5.57 -0.32 -12.68
N TYR A 22 -5.90 -0.50 -11.40
CA TYR A 22 -7.09 -1.28 -11.04
C TYR A 22 -8.36 -0.47 -11.27
N PRO A 23 -9.49 -1.14 -11.58
CA PRO A 23 -10.79 -0.51 -11.57
C PRO A 23 -11.05 0.21 -10.24
N LYS A 24 -11.82 1.31 -10.29
CA LYS A 24 -12.25 2.03 -9.09
C LYS A 24 -12.99 1.07 -8.15
N GLY A 25 -12.68 1.14 -6.86
CA GLY A 25 -13.32 0.30 -5.84
C GLY A 25 -12.64 -1.06 -5.61
N PHE A 26 -11.96 -1.64 -6.60
CA PHE A 26 -11.39 -2.99 -6.50
C PHE A 26 -10.47 -3.17 -5.28
N LEU A 27 -9.50 -2.27 -5.09
CA LEU A 27 -8.57 -2.37 -3.97
C LEU A 27 -9.22 -2.12 -2.61
N LYS A 28 -10.30 -1.34 -2.59
CA LYS A 28 -11.07 -1.09 -1.38
C LYS A 28 -11.82 -2.34 -0.95
N GLU A 29 -12.51 -2.99 -1.88
CA GLU A 29 -13.20 -4.26 -1.62
C GLU A 29 -12.21 -5.35 -1.17
N VAL A 30 -11.06 -5.45 -1.83
CA VAL A 30 -10.00 -6.41 -1.44
C VAL A 30 -9.51 -6.14 -0.02
N ALA A 31 -9.24 -4.88 0.33
CA ALA A 31 -8.80 -4.51 1.68
C ALA A 31 -9.86 -4.81 2.75
N GLU A 32 -11.14 -4.60 2.45
CA GLU A 32 -12.26 -4.95 3.32
C GLU A 32 -12.32 -6.48 3.55
N ILE A 33 -12.24 -7.29 2.50
CA ILE A 33 -12.23 -8.76 2.60
C ILE A 33 -11.03 -9.27 3.41
N ILE A 34 -9.84 -8.69 3.23
CA ILE A 34 -8.65 -9.06 3.99
C ILE A 34 -8.87 -8.77 5.48
N ARG A 35 -9.43 -7.60 5.81
CA ARG A 35 -9.71 -7.20 7.19
C ARG A 35 -10.76 -8.07 7.85
N GLU A 36 -11.82 -8.44 7.15
CA GLU A 36 -12.84 -9.37 7.64
C GLU A 36 -12.26 -10.74 8.03
N ARG A 37 -11.17 -11.15 7.36
CA ARG A 37 -10.46 -12.40 7.64
C ARG A 37 -9.35 -12.25 8.70
N GLY A 38 -9.26 -11.09 9.34
CA GLY A 38 -8.19 -10.79 10.30
C GLY A 38 -6.81 -10.64 9.67
N GLY A 39 -6.75 -10.43 8.36
CA GLY A 39 -5.50 -10.21 7.62
C GLY A 39 -4.99 -8.77 7.72
N LEU A 40 -3.75 -8.58 7.25
CA LEU A 40 -3.13 -7.26 7.12
C LEU A 40 -3.08 -6.85 5.65
N TYR A 41 -3.41 -5.59 5.38
CA TYR A 41 -3.29 -5.01 4.05
C TYR A 41 -2.00 -4.19 3.95
N ILE A 42 -1.14 -4.57 3.01
CA ILE A 42 0.16 -3.95 2.75
C ILE A 42 0.11 -3.20 1.42
N SER A 43 0.39 -1.89 1.45
CA SER A 43 0.55 -1.07 0.24
C SER A 43 2.03 -0.95 -0.13
N ASP A 44 2.40 -1.48 -1.30
CA ASP A 44 3.73 -1.30 -1.90
C ASP A 44 3.79 0.02 -2.68
N GLU A 45 4.27 1.06 -2.00
CA GLU A 45 4.37 2.43 -2.53
C GLU A 45 5.79 2.75 -3.04
N VAL A 46 6.62 1.73 -3.25
CA VAL A 46 8.00 1.93 -3.74
C VAL A 46 8.02 2.67 -5.08
N GLN A 47 7.03 2.47 -5.95
CA GLN A 47 6.94 3.17 -7.23
C GLN A 47 5.92 4.31 -7.24
N THR A 48 4.79 4.15 -6.57
CA THR A 48 3.65 5.09 -6.64
C THR A 48 3.63 6.16 -5.55
N GLY A 49 4.42 5.99 -4.49
CA GLY A 49 4.56 7.00 -3.46
C GLY A 49 5.26 8.28 -3.95
N PHE A 50 5.40 9.25 -3.05
CA PHE A 50 6.05 10.54 -3.30
C PHE A 50 5.44 11.32 -4.48
N GLY A 51 4.11 11.27 -4.63
CA GLY A 51 3.40 12.07 -5.62
C GLY A 51 3.51 11.57 -7.06
N ARG A 52 4.05 10.36 -7.30
CA ARG A 52 4.27 9.84 -8.66
C ARG A 52 3.01 9.83 -9.53
N LEU A 53 1.86 9.56 -8.93
CA LEU A 53 0.56 9.50 -9.63
C LEU A 53 -0.10 10.88 -9.82
N GLY A 54 0.48 11.96 -9.28
CA GLY A 54 0.04 13.35 -9.46
C GLY A 54 -1.18 13.79 -8.64
N SER A 55 -2.15 12.91 -8.40
CA SER A 55 -3.38 13.28 -7.67
C SER A 55 -3.22 13.32 -6.15
N HIS A 56 -2.35 12.47 -5.60
CA HIS A 56 -2.15 12.27 -4.17
C HIS A 56 -0.67 11.99 -3.89
N TYR A 57 -0.26 12.14 -2.63
CA TYR A 57 1.12 11.85 -2.23
C TYR A 57 1.41 10.34 -2.23
N TRP A 58 0.41 9.52 -1.88
CA TRP A 58 0.48 8.05 -1.88
C TRP A 58 -0.53 7.43 -2.85
N GLY A 59 -0.17 6.29 -3.44
CA GLY A 59 -1.04 5.55 -4.36
C GLY A 59 -2.33 5.06 -3.72
N PHE A 60 -2.27 4.49 -2.52
CA PHE A 60 -3.44 4.00 -1.79
C PHE A 60 -4.54 5.05 -1.58
N GLN A 61 -4.17 6.35 -1.50
CA GLN A 61 -5.13 7.45 -1.31
C GLN A 61 -6.07 7.56 -2.51
N SER A 62 -5.55 7.36 -3.72
CA SER A 62 -6.35 7.38 -4.95
C SER A 62 -7.38 6.25 -5.04
N HIS A 63 -7.19 5.19 -4.24
CA HIS A 63 -8.11 4.06 -4.13
C HIS A 63 -9.01 4.13 -2.89
N GLY A 64 -8.89 5.15 -2.05
CA GLY A 64 -9.72 5.33 -0.86
C GLY A 64 -9.48 4.25 0.21
N VAL A 65 -8.27 3.71 0.30
CA VAL A 65 -7.88 2.66 1.25
C VAL A 65 -6.82 3.20 2.21
N VAL A 66 -6.92 2.84 3.49
CA VAL A 66 -5.86 3.11 4.47
C VAL A 66 -5.17 1.78 4.79
N PRO A 67 -3.90 1.56 4.44
CA PRO A 67 -3.19 0.31 4.70
C PRO A 67 -2.73 0.16 6.15
N ASP A 68 -2.50 -1.09 6.58
CA ASP A 68 -1.88 -1.41 7.88
C ASP A 68 -0.36 -1.24 7.82
N ILE A 69 0.23 -1.52 6.65
CA ILE A 69 1.67 -1.41 6.38
C ILE A 69 1.88 -0.71 5.04
N VAL A 70 2.81 0.24 4.98
CA VAL A 70 3.27 0.89 3.75
C VAL A 70 4.76 0.61 3.58
N THR A 71 5.15 0.11 2.41
CA THR A 71 6.57 0.00 2.04
C THR A 71 6.96 1.10 1.06
N MET A 72 8.15 1.66 1.26
CA MET A 72 8.65 2.76 0.46
C MET A 72 10.16 2.65 0.23
N ALA A 73 10.59 3.06 -0.95
CA ALA A 73 11.99 3.19 -1.34
C ALA A 73 12.04 4.19 -2.50
N LYS A 74 13.01 4.06 -3.42
CA LYS A 74 13.16 4.90 -4.62
C LYS A 74 13.10 6.41 -4.29
N GLY A 75 11.93 7.03 -4.48
CA GLY A 75 11.71 8.47 -4.29
C GLY A 75 12.10 8.98 -2.90
N ILE A 76 12.00 8.14 -1.86
CA ILE A 76 12.35 8.54 -0.49
C ILE A 76 13.81 8.95 -0.34
N GLY A 77 14.70 8.27 -1.06
CA GLY A 77 16.14 8.46 -0.93
C GLY A 77 16.68 9.58 -1.81
N ASN A 78 15.89 10.10 -2.75
CA ASN A 78 16.27 11.15 -3.70
C ASN A 78 17.69 10.98 -4.29
N GLY A 79 18.02 9.78 -4.75
CA GLY A 79 19.34 9.42 -5.29
C GLY A 79 20.25 8.64 -4.33
N PHE A 80 19.92 8.58 -3.05
CA PHE A 80 20.60 7.74 -2.05
C PHE A 80 19.85 6.41 -1.83
N PRO A 81 20.56 5.31 -1.54
CA PRO A 81 19.92 4.05 -1.21
C PRO A 81 19.22 4.16 0.14
N MET A 82 17.88 4.19 0.10
CA MET A 82 17.03 4.27 1.28
C MET A 82 15.75 3.46 1.07
N GLY A 83 15.36 2.74 2.11
CA GLY A 83 14.07 2.05 2.21
C GLY A 83 13.48 2.26 3.59
N ALA A 84 12.16 2.30 3.67
CA ALA A 84 11.43 2.41 4.92
C ALA A 84 10.14 1.60 4.88
N VAL A 85 9.66 1.27 6.07
CA VAL A 85 8.36 0.65 6.31
C VAL A 85 7.65 1.48 7.37
N VAL A 86 6.37 1.77 7.16
CA VAL A 86 5.51 2.44 8.12
C VAL A 86 4.38 1.48 8.48
N THR A 87 4.12 1.30 9.76
CA THR A 87 3.05 0.45 10.27
C THR A 87 2.09 1.29 11.10
N THR A 88 0.83 0.86 11.19
CA THR A 88 -0.06 1.37 12.24
C THR A 88 0.52 1.06 13.63
N PRO A 89 0.22 1.88 14.66
CA PRO A 89 0.61 1.56 16.03
C PRO A 89 0.13 0.16 16.43
N GLY A 90 0.98 -0.57 17.17
CA GLY A 90 0.55 -1.79 17.84
C GLY A 90 -0.30 -1.45 19.06
N GLU A 91 -1.35 -2.23 19.30
CA GLU A 91 -2.00 -2.32 20.61
C GLU A 91 -1.28 -3.30 21.51
#